data_AF-A0AAW9B8V9-F1
#
_entry.id   AF-A0AAW9B8V9-F1
#
_cell.length_a   1.000
_cell.length_b   1.000
_cell.length_c   1.000
_cell.angle_alpha   90.00
_cell.angle_beta   90.00
_cell.angle_gamma   90.00
#
_symmetry.space_group_name_H-M   'P 1'
#
loop_
_entity.id
_entity.type
_entity.pdbx_description
1 polymer ?
#
loop_
_entity_poly.entity_id
_entity_poly.type
_entity_poly.pdbx_seq_one_letter_code
_entity_poly.pdbx_strand_id
1 'polypeptide(L)'
;MRISDNQFSQMMLQSLQSNSAGLGKVLQQMSTRERLTKLSDDPMASIKLLNLERENSAIAQYQSNIANLKTTLSSQETHLDSVNESLKSMRDIVLWGANGSLTDQDRSGMITELKSYRDSIESSFNAQDEEGHFLFSG
;
A
#
# COMPACT_ATOMS: atom_id res chain seq x y z
N MET A 1 -62.95 -30.03 21.40
CA MET A 1 -62.12 -29.83 20.18
C MET A 1 -61.31 -31.09 19.96
N ARG A 2 -61.55 -31.81 18.86
CA ARG A 2 -60.79 -33.03 18.52
C ARG A 2 -59.73 -32.62 17.50
N ILE A 3 -58.50 -32.44 17.97
CA ILE A 3 -57.34 -32.27 17.08
C ILE A 3 -57.30 -33.55 16.23
N SER A 4 -57.49 -33.42 14.91
CA SER A 4 -57.46 -34.55 13.99
C SER A 4 -56.04 -35.13 13.92
N ASP A 5 -55.86 -36.46 13.87
CA ASP A 5 -54.55 -37.13 13.72
C ASP A 5 -53.66 -36.49 12.64
N ASN A 6 -54.28 -35.99 11.56
CA ASN A 6 -53.59 -35.27 10.49
C ASN A 6 -52.94 -33.95 10.96
N GLN A 7 -53.57 -33.19 11.86
CA GLN A 7 -52.97 -31.99 12.46
C GLN A 7 -51.80 -32.35 13.38
N PHE A 8 -51.90 -33.45 14.13
CA PHE A 8 -50.80 -33.92 14.97
C PHE A 8 -49.59 -34.37 14.14
N SER A 9 -49.83 -35.12 13.07
CA SER A 9 -48.77 -35.52 12.12
C SER A 9 -48.14 -34.32 11.41
N GLN A 10 -48.94 -33.33 10.99
CA GLN A 10 -48.43 -32.09 10.39
C GLN A 10 -47.59 -31.27 11.38
N MET A 11 -48.04 -31.13 12.64
CA MET A 11 -47.23 -30.47 13.67
C MET A 11 -45.90 -31.18 13.90
N MET A 12 -45.90 -32.51 13.96
CA MET A 12 -44.67 -33.30 14.11
C MET A 12 -43.70 -33.08 12.94
N LEU A 13 -44.19 -33.10 11.69
CA LEU A 13 -43.38 -32.83 10.50
C LEU A 13 -42.81 -31.41 10.52
N GLN A 14 -43.59 -30.43 10.93
CA GLN A 14 -43.15 -29.03 11.03
C GLN A 14 -42.09 -28.83 12.12
N SER A 15 -42.20 -29.52 13.25
CA SER A 15 -41.17 -29.57 14.30
C SER A 15 -39.89 -30.24 13.80
N LEU A 16 -39.98 -31.36 13.07
CA LEU A 16 -38.82 -32.03 12.48
C LEU A 16 -38.10 -31.12 11.47
N GLN A 17 -38.85 -30.44 10.60
CA GLN A 17 -38.29 -29.53 9.61
C GLN A 17 -37.57 -28.34 10.27
N SER A 18 -38.14 -27.80 11.35
CA SER A 18 -37.52 -26.72 12.14
C SER A 18 -36.23 -27.18 12.82
N ASN A 19 -36.20 -28.40 13.37
CA ASN A 19 -35.00 -28.98 13.96
C ASN A 19 -33.91 -29.28 12.93
N SER A 20 -34.26 -29.81 11.76
CA SER A 20 -33.31 -30.03 10.66
C SER A 20 -32.70 -28.71 10.17
N ALA A 21 -33.49 -27.63 10.09
CA ALA A 21 -32.98 -26.30 9.76
C ALA A 21 -32.02 -25.75 10.84
N GLY A 22 -32.36 -25.92 12.11
CA GLY A 22 -31.50 -25.54 13.25
C GLY A 22 -30.17 -26.29 13.24
N LEU A 23 -30.20 -27.62 13.02
CA LEU A 23 -29.00 -28.44 12.91
C LEU A 23 -28.11 -27.99 11.73
N GLY A 24 -28.71 -27.71 10.57
CA GLY A 24 -27.99 -27.19 9.41
C GLY A 24 -27.26 -25.88 9.70
N LYS A 25 -27.91 -24.95 10.43
CA LYS A 25 -27.29 -23.68 10.84
C LYS A 25 -26.09 -23.91 11.77
N VAL A 26 -26.22 -24.78 12.77
CA VAL A 26 -25.11 -25.08 13.71
C VAL A 26 -23.95 -25.74 12.98
N LEU A 27 -24.21 -26.70 12.08
CA LEU A 27 -23.18 -27.33 11.26
C LEU A 27 -22.45 -26.32 10.37
N GLN A 28 -23.18 -25.36 9.79
CA GLN A 28 -22.58 -24.27 9.01
C GLN A 28 -21.68 -23.40 9.89
N GLN A 29 -22.16 -22.97 11.06
CA GLN A 29 -21.37 -22.18 12.02
C GLN A 29 -20.13 -22.94 12.52
N MET A 30 -20.22 -24.26 12.71
CA MET A 30 -19.07 -25.10 13.06
C MET A 30 -18.05 -25.19 11.92
N SER A 31 -18.52 -25.31 10.68
CA SER A 31 -17.66 -25.39 9.50
C SER A 31 -16.94 -24.07 9.21
N THR A 32 -17.64 -22.93 9.30
CA THR A 32 -17.05 -21.61 9.05
C THR A 32 -16.34 -21.03 10.28
N ARG A 33 -16.67 -21.53 11.47
CA ARG A 33 -16.33 -20.95 12.79
C ARG A 33 -16.90 -19.54 13.01
N GLU A 34 -17.84 -19.12 12.19
CA GLU A 34 -18.46 -17.81 12.29
C GLU A 34 -19.80 -17.93 12.99
N ARG A 35 -19.99 -17.15 14.06
CA ARG A 35 -21.27 -17.08 14.76
C ARG A 35 -22.36 -16.46 13.87
N LEU A 36 -21.99 -15.44 13.08
CA LEU A 36 -22.90 -14.70 12.22
C LEU A 36 -22.70 -15.17 10.79
N THR A 37 -23.66 -15.93 10.26
CA THR A 37 -23.61 -16.42 8.87
C THR A 37 -24.50 -15.60 7.94
N LYS A 38 -25.50 -14.90 8.51
CA LYS A 38 -26.44 -14.05 7.81
C LYS A 38 -26.64 -12.77 8.61
N LEU A 39 -26.79 -11.64 7.91
CA LEU A 39 -27.09 -10.36 8.54
C LEU A 39 -28.42 -10.37 9.32
N SER A 40 -29.34 -11.27 8.95
CA SER A 40 -30.62 -11.48 9.64
C SER A 40 -30.50 -12.18 11.00
N ASP A 41 -29.35 -12.84 11.30
CA ASP A 41 -29.16 -13.57 12.56
C ASP A 41 -29.03 -12.61 13.76
N ASP A 42 -28.41 -11.45 13.55
CA ASP A 42 -28.27 -10.38 14.54
C ASP A 42 -27.95 -9.06 13.81
N PRO A 43 -28.98 -8.25 13.45
CA PRO A 43 -28.77 -7.03 12.68
C PRO A 43 -27.85 -6.02 13.36
N MET A 44 -27.88 -5.92 14.69
CA MET A 44 -27.05 -4.97 15.44
C MET A 44 -25.58 -5.39 15.44
N ALA A 45 -25.30 -6.66 15.75
CA ALA A 45 -23.92 -7.17 15.68
C ALA A 45 -23.38 -7.15 14.25
N SER A 46 -24.24 -7.40 13.25
CA SER A 46 -23.86 -7.38 11.84
C SER A 46 -23.46 -6.00 11.34
N ILE A 47 -24.15 -4.92 11.77
CA ILE A 47 -23.74 -3.54 11.45
C ILE A 47 -22.36 -3.24 12.05
N LYS A 48 -22.12 -3.65 13.30
CA LYS A 48 -20.81 -3.46 13.94
C LYS A 48 -19.70 -4.22 13.20
N LEU A 49 -19.96 -5.47 12.80
CA LEU A 49 -19.01 -6.26 12.01
C LEU A 49 -18.70 -5.59 10.67
N LEU A 50 -19.73 -5.15 9.93
CA LEU A 50 -19.55 -4.47 8.65
C LEU A 50 -18.73 -3.18 8.79
N ASN A 51 -18.94 -2.41 9.86
CA ASN A 51 -18.13 -1.21 10.12
C ASN A 51 -16.67 -1.58 10.39
N LEU A 52 -16.41 -2.63 11.17
CA LEU A 52 -15.05 -3.13 11.41
C LEU A 52 -14.39 -3.66 10.13
N GLU A 53 -15.12 -4.37 9.26
CA GLU A 53 -14.61 -4.82 7.97
C GLU A 53 -14.24 -3.65 7.06
N ARG A 54 -15.09 -2.61 7.01
CA ARG A 54 -14.80 -1.37 6.26
C ARG A 54 -13.57 -0.66 6.80
N GLU A 55 -13.46 -0.54 8.12
CA GLU A 55 -12.29 0.07 8.77
C GLU A 55 -11.02 -0.74 8.48
N ASN A 56 -11.08 -2.06 8.58
CA ASN A 56 -9.96 -2.93 8.27
C ASN A 56 -9.55 -2.85 6.80
N SER A 57 -10.52 -2.79 5.88
CA SER A 57 -10.25 -2.58 4.45
C SER A 57 -9.59 -1.22 4.19
N ALA A 58 -10.02 -0.17 4.88
CA ALA A 58 -9.41 1.15 4.78
C ALA A 58 -7.97 1.14 5.31
N ILE A 59 -7.72 0.48 6.45
CA ILE A 59 -6.39 0.29 7.02
C ILE A 59 -5.48 -0.47 6.05
N ALA A 60 -5.97 -1.55 5.45
CA ALA A 60 -5.21 -2.32 4.46
C ALA A 60 -4.84 -1.46 3.24
N GLN A 61 -5.76 -0.63 2.76
CA GLN A 61 -5.47 0.33 1.68
C GLN A 61 -4.40 1.35 2.11
N TYR A 62 -4.51 1.90 3.33
CA TYR A 62 -3.50 2.84 3.83
C TYR A 62 -2.12 2.19 3.96
N GLN A 63 -2.04 0.95 4.41
CA GLN A 63 -0.78 0.21 4.47
C GLN A 63 -0.16 0.01 3.08
N SER A 64 -0.97 -0.35 2.09
CA SER A 64 -0.52 -0.45 0.70
C SER A 64 -0.01 0.88 0.16
N ASN A 65 -0.74 1.97 0.41
CA ASN A 65 -0.34 3.30 -0.02
C ASN A 65 0.98 3.74 0.65
N ILE A 66 1.13 3.48 1.95
CA ILE A 66 2.38 3.77 2.69
C ILE A 66 3.55 2.98 2.12
N ALA A 67 3.35 1.70 1.78
CA ALA A 67 4.39 0.88 1.18
C ALA A 67 4.85 1.45 -0.18
N ASN A 68 3.91 1.83 -1.04
CA ASN A 68 4.22 2.45 -2.33
C ASN A 68 4.96 3.78 -2.15
N LEU A 69 4.46 4.66 -1.27
CA LEU A 69 5.12 5.94 -0.96
C LEU A 69 6.54 5.74 -0.43
N LYS A 70 6.76 4.72 0.41
CA LYS A 70 8.09 4.41 0.93
C LYS A 70 9.06 4.00 -0.18
N THR A 71 8.60 3.21 -1.15
CA THR A 71 9.42 2.83 -2.32
C THR A 71 9.78 4.06 -3.14
N THR A 72 8.82 4.93 -3.44
CA THR A 72 9.06 6.18 -4.18
C THR A 72 10.03 7.10 -3.43
N LEU A 73 9.83 7.31 -2.13
CA LEU A 73 10.72 8.12 -1.28
C LEU A 73 12.14 7.55 -1.23
N SER A 74 12.29 6.23 -1.11
CA SER A 74 13.61 5.59 -1.10
C SER A 74 14.35 5.75 -2.44
N SER A 75 13.63 5.72 -3.55
CA SER A 75 14.19 6.03 -4.88
C SER A 75 14.64 7.49 -4.97
N GLN A 76 13.80 8.42 -4.53
CA GLN A 76 14.14 9.85 -4.46
C GLN A 76 15.37 10.11 -3.58
N GLU A 77 15.47 9.48 -2.40
CA GLU A 77 16.64 9.57 -1.51
C GLU A 77 17.92 9.11 -2.21
N THR A 78 17.86 8.00 -2.95
CA THR A 78 19.01 7.48 -3.70
C THR A 78 19.50 8.47 -4.75
N HIS A 79 18.57 9.11 -5.47
CA HIS A 79 18.91 10.16 -6.44
C HIS A 79 19.49 11.40 -5.76
N LEU A 80 18.93 11.84 -4.63
CA LEU A 80 19.44 12.99 -3.86
C LEU A 80 20.84 12.72 -3.30
N ASP A 81 21.12 11.49 -2.84
CA ASP A 81 22.45 11.09 -2.40
C ASP A 81 23.47 11.17 -3.54
N SER A 82 23.10 10.71 -4.74
CA SER A 82 23.95 10.84 -5.93
C SER A 82 24.22 12.30 -6.30
N VAL A 83 23.21 13.17 -6.18
CA VAL A 83 23.38 14.62 -6.38
C VAL A 83 24.32 15.21 -5.32
N ASN A 84 24.18 14.83 -4.06
CA ASN A 84 25.03 15.29 -2.97
C ASN A 84 26.51 14.92 -3.21
N GLU A 85 26.80 13.68 -3.62
CA GLU A 85 28.17 13.26 -3.96
C GLU A 85 28.73 14.00 -5.18
N SER A 86 27.89 14.26 -6.19
CA SER A 86 28.27 15.08 -7.35
C SER A 86 28.62 16.51 -6.93
N LEU A 87 27.84 17.12 -6.05
CA LEU A 87 28.10 18.47 -5.52
C LEU A 87 29.38 18.55 -4.68
N LYS A 88 29.68 17.51 -3.87
CA LYS A 88 30.95 17.41 -3.14
C LYS A 88 32.13 17.36 -4.12
N SER A 89 32.03 16.52 -5.15
CA SER A 89 33.08 16.41 -6.18
C SER A 89 33.30 17.72 -6.92
N MET A 90 32.22 18.42 -7.31
CA MET A 90 32.30 19.75 -7.92
C MET A 90 32.98 20.77 -7.00
N ARG A 91 32.65 20.76 -5.70
CA ARG A 91 33.29 21.64 -4.71
C ARG A 91 34.80 21.39 -4.66
N ASP A 92 35.22 20.14 -4.66
CA ASP A 92 36.64 19.79 -4.59
C ASP A 92 37.40 20.25 -5.84
N ILE A 93 36.80 20.10 -7.04
CA ILE A 93 37.35 20.65 -8.29
C ILE A 93 37.49 22.17 -8.23
N VAL A 94 36.47 22.87 -7.71
CA VAL A 94 36.51 24.33 -7.57
C VAL A 94 37.60 24.77 -6.58
N LEU A 95 37.75 24.05 -5.47
CA LEU A 95 38.82 24.32 -4.50
C LEU A 95 40.20 24.08 -5.11
N TRP A 96 40.37 23.05 -5.92
CA TRP A 96 41.61 22.79 -6.63
C TRP A 96 41.90 23.90 -7.67
N GLY A 97 40.88 24.33 -8.41
CA GLY A 97 40.93 25.41 -9.39
C GLY A 97 41.26 26.81 -8.82
N ALA A 98 41.07 27.00 -7.52
CA ALA A 98 41.47 28.21 -6.80
C ALA A 98 42.99 28.32 -6.59
N ASN A 99 43.75 27.26 -6.86
CA ASN A 99 45.21 27.30 -6.79
C ASN A 99 45.82 28.13 -7.95
N GLY A 100 46.77 29.00 -7.62
CA GLY A 100 47.38 29.94 -8.57
C GLY A 100 48.39 29.33 -9.54
N SER A 101 48.81 28.09 -9.32
CA SER A 101 49.83 27.40 -10.13
C SER A 101 49.29 26.63 -11.35
N LEU A 102 47.98 26.68 -11.59
CA LEU A 102 47.31 25.95 -12.68
C LEU A 102 47.41 26.67 -14.02
N THR A 103 47.64 25.91 -15.10
CA THR A 103 47.64 26.43 -16.46
C THR A 103 46.22 26.59 -17.01
N ASP A 104 46.05 27.38 -18.08
CA ASP A 104 44.74 27.54 -18.75
C ASP A 104 44.22 26.21 -19.33
N GLN A 105 45.11 25.31 -19.72
CA GLN A 105 44.76 23.97 -20.20
C GLN A 105 44.18 23.11 -19.07
N ASP A 106 44.77 23.16 -17.88
CA ASP A 106 44.27 22.43 -16.69
C ASP A 106 42.89 22.96 -16.27
N ARG A 107 42.70 24.29 -16.31
CA ARG A 107 41.41 24.94 -16.03
C ARG A 107 40.33 24.54 -17.04
N SER A 108 40.68 24.41 -18.32
CA SER A 108 39.75 23.95 -19.36
C SER A 108 39.28 22.51 -19.15
N GLY A 109 40.19 21.62 -18.71
CA GLY A 109 39.86 20.26 -18.31
C GLY A 109 38.86 20.21 -17.17
N MET A 110 39.10 20.98 -16.09
CA MET A 110 38.19 21.08 -14.95
C MET A 110 36.80 21.62 -15.33
N ILE A 111 36.72 22.61 -16.22
CA ILE A 111 35.43 23.14 -16.70
C ILE A 111 34.63 22.05 -17.43
N THR A 112 35.30 21.18 -18.18
CA THR A 112 34.65 20.07 -18.88
C THR A 112 34.08 19.06 -17.88
N GLU A 113 34.84 18.74 -16.83
CA GLU A 113 34.39 17.85 -15.76
C GLU A 113 33.22 18.45 -14.96
N LEU A 114 33.28 19.74 -14.61
CA LEU A 114 32.18 20.45 -13.95
C LEU A 114 30.89 20.47 -14.79
N LYS A 115 31.01 20.60 -16.12
CA LYS A 115 29.86 20.49 -17.03
C LYS A 115 29.26 19.08 -16.99
N SER A 116 30.10 18.05 -16.99
CA SER A 116 29.64 16.66 -16.88
C SER A 116 28.87 16.43 -15.57
N TYR A 117 29.36 16.95 -14.45
CA TYR A 117 28.65 16.85 -13.17
C TYR A 117 27.32 17.61 -13.18
N ARG A 118 27.29 18.82 -13.75
CA ARG A 118 26.04 19.58 -13.92
C ARG A 118 25.01 18.78 -14.73
N ASP A 119 25.42 18.21 -15.84
CA ASP A 119 24.52 17.45 -16.73
C ASP A 119 24.00 16.18 -16.02
N SER A 120 24.84 15.53 -15.22
CA SER A 120 24.44 14.39 -14.38
C SER A 120 23.43 14.78 -13.28
N ILE A 121 23.59 15.95 -12.67
CA ILE A 121 22.65 16.48 -11.68
C ILE A 121 21.31 16.80 -12.34
N GLU A 122 21.32 17.46 -13.50
CA GLU A 122 20.11 17.74 -14.28
C GLU A 122 19.37 16.45 -14.67
N SER A 123 20.10 15.43 -15.12
CA SER A 123 19.52 14.12 -15.43
C SER A 123 18.91 13.44 -14.19
N SER A 124 19.51 13.64 -13.01
CA SER A 124 19.02 13.05 -11.76
C SER A 124 17.72 13.72 -11.29
N PHE A 125 17.57 15.03 -11.48
CA PHE A 125 16.31 15.74 -11.20
C PHE A 125 15.22 15.45 -12.23
N ASN A 126 15.60 15.11 -13.46
CA ASN A 126 14.68 14.67 -14.51
C ASN A 126 14.43 13.15 -14.50
N ALA A 127 14.85 12.45 -13.45
CA ALA A 127 14.62 11.00 -13.32
C ALA A 127 13.11 10.69 -13.29
N GLN A 128 12.75 9.59 -13.95
CA GLN A 128 11.37 9.09 -14.06
C GLN A 128 11.25 7.72 -13.40
N ASP A 129 10.07 7.47 -12.83
CA ASP A 129 9.67 6.15 -12.35
C ASP A 129 9.35 5.20 -13.53
N GLU A 130 9.16 3.91 -13.27
CA GLU A 130 8.82 2.87 -14.26
C GLU A 130 7.53 3.20 -15.04
N GLU A 131 6.64 4.00 -14.45
CA GLU A 131 5.38 4.47 -15.03
C GLU A 131 5.53 5.77 -15.86
N GLY A 132 6.75 6.34 -15.94
CA GLY A 132 7.05 7.57 -16.68
C GLY A 132 6.75 8.86 -15.92
N HIS A 133 6.43 8.75 -14.62
CA HIS A 133 6.23 9.90 -13.75
C HIS A 133 7.57 10.47 -13.28
N PHE A 134 7.75 11.78 -13.38
CA PHE A 134 8.95 12.43 -12.86
C PHE A 134 8.99 12.34 -11.34
N LEU A 135 10.14 11.91 -10.81
CA LEU A 135 10.34 11.72 -9.37
C LEU A 135 10.35 13.05 -8.60
N PHE A 136 10.70 14.16 -9.26
CA PHE A 136 10.88 15.48 -8.63
C PHE A 136 9.99 16.59 -9.22
N SER A 137 8.93 16.25 -9.95
CA SER A 137 8.07 17.25 -10.62
C SER A 137 7.11 18.03 -9.71
N GLY A 138 7.11 17.77 -8.40
CA GLY A 138 6.24 18.45 -7.43
C GLY A 138 6.01 17.63 -6.18
#